data_AF-A0A3M1XBT6-F1
#
_entry.id   AF-A0A3M1XBT6-F1
#
_cell.length_a   1.000
_cell.length_b   1.000
_cell.length_c   1.000
_cell.angle_alpha   90.00
_cell.angle_beta   90.00
_cell.angle_gamma   90.00
#
_symmetry.space_group_name_H-M   'P 1'
#
loop_
_entity.id
_entity.type
_entity.pdbx_description
1 polymer ?
#
loop_
_entity_poly.entity_id
_entity_poly.type
_entity_poly.pdbx_seq_one_letter_code
_entity_poly.pdbx_strand_id
1 'polypeptide(L)'
;MPQRTIHIAGTYEDVGVVLLENGTHLAWQIFDGGRFPRLPFGTAVSFTIRFQEMDFLNGSGGVVWASFHQYQVQTICDALRVLGISVRAEAARLADQPFYLIRVLRSDAIETAIDFIWRSDTGMRLQPDWYYPRQSRNSSFQKWVQAR
;
A
#
# COMPACT_ATOMS: atom_id res chain seq x y z
N MET A 1 3.54 -9.59 16.54
CA MET A 1 3.75 -8.66 15.41
C MET A 1 2.71 -7.55 15.50
N PRO A 2 3.00 -6.30 15.09
CA PRO A 2 2.06 -5.20 15.21
C PRO A 2 0.87 -5.41 14.28
N GLN A 3 -0.30 -5.60 14.86
CA GLN A 3 -1.58 -5.66 14.16
C GLN A 3 -2.20 -4.27 14.21
N ARG A 4 -2.57 -3.71 13.05
CA ARG A 4 -3.33 -2.46 13.02
C ARG A 4 -4.82 -2.77 12.85
N THR A 5 -5.61 -2.03 13.60
CA THR A 5 -7.07 -2.08 13.51
C THR A 5 -7.53 -0.69 13.09
N ILE A 6 -8.23 -0.62 11.96
CA ILE A 6 -8.92 0.60 11.55
C ILE A 6 -10.40 0.40 11.83
N HIS A 7 -10.93 1.29 12.67
CA HIS A 7 -12.36 1.38 12.95
C HIS A 7 -12.94 2.48 12.08
N ILE A 8 -13.93 2.12 11.28
CA ILE A 8 -14.62 3.07 10.41
C ILE A 8 -16.12 2.90 10.64
N ALA A 9 -16.79 4.02 10.94
CA ALA A 9 -18.23 4.10 11.06
C ALA A 9 -18.81 4.77 9.81
N GLY A 10 -20.02 4.38 9.46
CA GLY A 10 -20.74 4.95 8.33
C GLY A 10 -22.20 4.53 8.29
N THR A 11 -22.87 5.03 7.27
CA THR A 11 -24.29 4.79 7.02
C THR A 11 -24.43 3.90 5.80
N TYR A 12 -25.22 2.84 5.93
CA TYR A 12 -25.59 2.01 4.79
C TYR A 12 -26.47 2.79 3.80
N GLU A 13 -26.00 2.95 2.57
CA GLU A 13 -26.76 3.59 1.48
C GLU A 13 -27.44 2.55 0.59
N ASP A 14 -26.67 1.61 0.03
CA ASP A 14 -27.16 0.59 -0.91
C ASP A 14 -26.26 -0.66 -0.88
N VAL A 15 -26.66 -1.72 -1.59
CA VAL A 15 -25.95 -3.00 -1.64
C VAL A 15 -24.50 -2.79 -2.00
N GLY A 16 -23.63 -3.04 -1.02
CA GLY A 16 -22.19 -2.94 -1.21
C GLY A 16 -21.61 -1.53 -1.06
N VAL A 17 -22.40 -0.54 -0.65
CA VAL A 17 -21.98 0.85 -0.51
C VAL A 17 -22.28 1.37 0.89
N VAL A 18 -21.24 1.90 1.54
CA VAL A 18 -21.34 2.57 2.83
C VAL A 18 -20.80 3.98 2.70
N LEU A 19 -21.62 4.96 3.07
CA LEU A 19 -21.19 6.35 3.22
C LEU A 19 -20.47 6.50 4.56
N LEU A 20 -19.18 6.80 4.50
CA LEU A 20 -18.38 7.03 5.70
C LEU A 20 -18.64 8.44 6.25
N GLU A 21 -18.38 8.65 7.55
CA GLU A 21 -18.56 9.95 8.21
C GLU A 21 -17.77 11.10 7.57
N ASN A 22 -16.65 10.78 6.89
CA ASN A 22 -15.83 11.74 6.16
C ASN A 22 -16.37 12.07 4.74
N GLY A 23 -17.55 11.56 4.37
CA GLY A 23 -18.18 11.76 3.06
C GLY A 23 -17.61 10.89 1.94
N THR A 24 -16.65 10.00 2.21
CA THR A 24 -16.16 9.05 1.22
C THR A 24 -17.02 7.80 1.15
N HIS A 25 -17.12 7.20 -0.04
CA HIS A 25 -17.89 5.98 -0.25
C HIS A 25 -16.96 4.77 -0.16
N LEU A 26 -17.27 3.85 0.73
CA LEU A 26 -16.66 2.52 0.74
C LEU A 26 -17.53 1.59 -0.10
N ALA A 27 -17.05 1.24 -1.30
CA ALA A 27 -17.72 0.30 -2.20
C ALA A 27 -16.93 -1.01 -2.28
N TRP A 28 -17.59 -2.16 -2.16
CA TRP A 28 -16.96 -3.47 -2.37
C TRP A 28 -17.70 -4.27 -3.44
N GLN A 29 -16.95 -5.01 -4.25
CA GLN A 29 -17.49 -5.70 -5.44
C GLN A 29 -17.96 -7.13 -5.18
N ILE A 30 -17.61 -7.78 -4.06
CA ILE A 30 -17.91 -9.20 -3.84
C ILE A 30 -18.32 -9.47 -2.40
N PHE A 31 -19.54 -9.94 -2.23
CA PHE A 31 -19.97 -10.71 -1.07
C PHE A 31 -20.38 -12.10 -1.57
N ASP A 32 -19.54 -13.10 -1.31
CA ASP A 32 -19.86 -14.49 -1.63
C ASP A 32 -20.80 -15.07 -0.57
N GLY A 33 -22.08 -14.74 -0.70
CA GLY A 33 -23.13 -15.30 0.15
C GLY A 33 -24.47 -15.12 -0.54
N GLY A 34 -25.02 -16.19 -1.11
CA GLY A 34 -26.23 -16.17 -1.96
C GLY A 34 -27.53 -15.67 -1.29
N ARG A 35 -27.48 -15.14 -0.06
CA ARG A 35 -28.57 -14.43 0.62
C ARG A 35 -28.01 -13.24 1.40
N PHE A 36 -28.25 -12.03 0.89
CA PHE A 36 -27.89 -10.80 1.57
C PHE A 36 -28.91 -10.45 2.66
N PRO A 37 -28.47 -10.07 3.87
CA PRO A 37 -29.36 -9.44 4.84
C PRO A 37 -29.87 -8.12 4.26
N ARG A 38 -31.19 -7.91 4.24
CA ARG A 38 -31.79 -6.62 3.87
C ARG A 38 -31.59 -5.63 5.03
N LEU A 39 -30.58 -4.78 4.93
CA LEU A 39 -30.37 -3.70 5.89
C LEU A 39 -31.26 -2.50 5.49
N PRO A 40 -32.04 -1.92 6.41
CA PRO A 40 -32.74 -0.67 6.15
C PRO A 40 -31.77 0.45 5.77
N PHE A 41 -32.20 1.33 4.86
CA PHE A 41 -31.49 2.58 4.60
C PHE A 41 -31.30 3.37 5.90
N GLY A 42 -30.12 3.95 6.09
CA GLY A 42 -29.80 4.68 7.32
C GLY A 42 -29.30 3.80 8.47
N THR A 43 -29.14 2.48 8.27
CA THR A 43 -28.55 1.60 9.29
C THR A 43 -27.11 2.02 9.57
N ALA A 44 -26.79 2.23 10.86
CA ALA A 44 -25.43 2.46 11.30
C ALA A 44 -24.63 1.16 11.13
N VAL A 45 -23.52 1.23 10.39
CA VAL A 45 -22.64 0.08 10.18
C VAL A 45 -21.24 0.41 10.68
N SER A 46 -20.64 -0.54 11.40
CA SER A 46 -19.27 -0.45 11.88
C SER A 46 -18.42 -1.50 11.18
N PHE A 47 -17.33 -1.06 10.56
CA PHE A 47 -16.35 -1.95 9.94
C PHE A 47 -15.08 -1.97 10.78
N THR A 48 -14.55 -3.17 10.94
CA THR A 48 -13.23 -3.39 11.53
C THR A 48 -12.36 -4.06 10.47
N ILE A 49 -11.43 -3.29 9.90
CA ILE A 49 -10.42 -3.83 9.00
C ILE A 49 -9.20 -4.19 9.85
N ARG A 50 -8.81 -5.47 9.79
CA ARG A 50 -7.59 -5.98 10.40
C ARG A 50 -6.65 -6.40 9.28
N PHE A 51 -5.44 -5.88 9.30
CA PHE A 51 -4.38 -6.30 8.40
C PHE A 51 -3.08 -6.41 9.18
N GLN A 52 -2.17 -7.25 8.68
CA GLN A 52 -0.80 -7.28 9.18
C GLN A 52 0.00 -6.28 8.36
N GLU A 53 0.86 -5.48 9.01
CA GLU A 53 1.71 -4.53 8.28
C GLU A 53 2.59 -5.23 7.22
N MET A 54 2.96 -6.49 7.48
CA MET A 54 3.72 -7.33 6.54
C MET A 54 2.94 -7.71 5.28
N ASP A 55 1.60 -7.65 5.30
CA ASP A 55 0.79 -7.93 4.11
C ASP A 55 1.01 -6.88 3.01
N PHE A 56 1.46 -5.67 3.36
CA PHE A 56 1.87 -4.64 2.41
C PHE A 56 3.29 -4.84 1.88
N LEU A 57 4.09 -5.68 2.54
CA LEU A 57 5.51 -5.93 2.23
C LEU A 57 5.75 -7.31 1.62
N ASN A 58 4.68 -8.07 1.36
CA ASN A 58 4.74 -9.44 0.84
C ASN A 58 4.68 -9.52 -0.70
N GLY A 59 4.62 -8.39 -1.41
CA GLY A 59 4.59 -8.40 -2.86
C GLY A 59 3.23 -8.70 -3.48
N SER A 60 2.12 -8.67 -2.72
CA SER A 60 0.78 -8.97 -3.24
C SER A 60 0.43 -8.16 -4.49
N GLY A 61 -0.05 -8.84 -5.52
CA GLY A 61 -0.30 -8.24 -6.83
C GLY A 61 0.95 -7.73 -7.55
N GLY A 62 2.16 -8.04 -7.06
CA GLY A 62 3.42 -7.51 -7.57
C GLY A 62 3.82 -6.16 -6.98
N VAL A 63 3.06 -5.59 -6.03
CA VAL A 63 3.43 -4.32 -5.39
C VAL A 63 4.47 -4.59 -4.30
N VAL A 64 5.68 -4.07 -4.49
CA VAL A 64 6.83 -4.35 -3.60
C VAL A 64 7.28 -3.13 -2.79
N TRP A 65 6.80 -1.94 -3.13
CA TRP A 65 7.12 -0.71 -2.40
C TRP A 65 6.08 0.38 -2.65
N ALA A 66 5.99 1.33 -1.72
CA ALA A 66 5.19 2.55 -1.87
C ALA A 66 5.89 3.74 -1.22
N SER A 67 5.77 4.91 -1.82
CA SER A 67 6.33 6.16 -1.29
C SER A 67 5.50 7.38 -1.69
N PHE A 68 5.52 8.42 -0.86
CA PHE A 68 4.91 9.71 -1.20
C PHE A 68 5.81 10.56 -2.12
N HIS A 69 7.07 10.13 -2.33
CA HIS A 69 8.07 10.87 -3.09
C HIS A 69 8.36 10.19 -4.43
N GLN A 70 7.95 10.83 -5.53
CA GLN A 70 8.16 10.30 -6.89
C GLN A 70 9.64 10.03 -7.19
N TYR A 71 10.53 10.93 -6.75
CA TYR A 71 11.98 10.77 -6.93
C TYR A 71 12.50 9.46 -6.33
N GLN A 72 12.09 9.14 -5.10
CA GLN A 72 12.47 7.90 -4.43
C GLN A 72 11.98 6.67 -5.21
N VAL A 73 10.72 6.68 -5.65
CA VAL A 73 10.17 5.58 -6.46
C VAL A 73 10.94 5.40 -7.77
N GLN A 74 11.27 6.48 -8.46
CA GLN A 74 12.01 6.41 -9.71
C GLN A 74 13.42 5.86 -9.49
N THR A 75 14.13 6.33 -8.46
CA THR A 75 15.47 5.83 -8.12
C THR A 75 15.48 4.34 -7.79
N ILE A 76 14.48 3.86 -7.02
CA ILE A 76 14.36 2.43 -6.72
C ILE A 76 14.05 1.64 -8.01
N CYS A 77 13.16 2.15 -8.87
CA CYS A 77 12.86 1.49 -10.15
C CYS A 77 14.10 1.36 -11.04
N ASP A 78 14.91 2.42 -11.14
CA ASP A 78 16.14 2.40 -11.94
C ASP A 78 17.16 1.40 -11.36
N ALA A 79 17.30 1.34 -10.04
CA ALA A 79 18.16 0.35 -9.39
C ALA A 79 17.70 -1.09 -9.65
N LEU A 80 16.40 -1.37 -9.61
CA LEU A 80 15.83 -2.69 -9.93
C LEU A 80 16.03 -3.06 -11.40
N ARG A 81 15.90 -2.09 -12.33
CA ARG A 81 16.15 -2.32 -13.76
C ARG A 81 17.59 -2.70 -14.05
N VAL A 82 18.57 -2.11 -13.34
CA VAL A 82 19.99 -2.48 -13.46
C VAL A 82 20.23 -3.94 -13.07
N LEU A 83 19.42 -4.48 -12.16
CA LEU A 83 19.44 -5.91 -11.77
C LEU A 83 18.67 -6.81 -12.76
N GLY A 84 18.15 -6.27 -13.86
CA GLY A 84 17.35 -7.00 -14.83
C GLY A 84 15.90 -7.24 -14.39
N ILE A 85 15.44 -6.61 -13.31
CA ILE A 85 14.07 -6.78 -12.79
C ILE A 85 13.12 -5.85 -13.56
N SER A 86 12.10 -6.43 -14.17
CA SER A 86 11.06 -5.68 -14.90
C SER A 86 10.08 -5.03 -13.93
N VAL A 87 10.13 -3.70 -13.83
CA VAL A 87 9.32 -2.91 -12.89
C VAL A 87 8.70 -1.67 -13.51
N ARG A 88 7.57 -1.22 -12.94
CA ARG A 88 6.94 0.07 -13.25
C ARG A 88 6.56 0.84 -11.99
N ALA A 89 6.60 2.17 -12.11
CA ALA A 89 6.02 3.07 -11.14
C ALA A 89 4.56 3.33 -11.49
N GLU A 90 3.66 3.26 -10.51
CA GLU A 90 2.24 3.58 -10.67
C GLU A 90 1.87 4.71 -9.72
N ALA A 91 1.20 5.74 -10.24
CA ALA A 91 0.58 6.75 -9.39
C ALA A 91 -0.73 6.19 -8.80
N ALA A 92 -0.93 6.39 -7.52
CA ALA A 92 -2.13 6.05 -6.78
C ALA A 92 -2.56 7.22 -5.89
N ARG A 93 -3.79 7.13 -5.36
CA ARG A 93 -4.34 8.14 -4.46
C ARG A 93 -4.82 7.47 -3.18
N LEU A 94 -4.39 8.01 -2.04
CA LEU A 94 -4.90 7.65 -0.73
C LEU A 94 -5.63 8.87 -0.18
N ALA A 95 -6.98 8.81 -0.18
CA ALA A 95 -7.83 10.00 -0.10
C ALA A 95 -7.40 11.03 -1.17
N ASP A 96 -7.02 12.24 -0.75
CA ASP A 96 -6.57 13.31 -1.65
C ASP A 96 -5.04 13.40 -1.79
N GLN A 97 -4.29 12.52 -1.12
CA GLN A 97 -2.83 12.55 -1.17
C GLN A 97 -2.32 11.60 -2.28
N PRO A 98 -1.58 12.12 -3.28
CA PRO A 98 -0.93 11.26 -4.25
C PRO A 98 0.19 10.47 -3.59
N PHE A 99 0.33 9.21 -4.00
CA PHE A 99 1.45 8.37 -3.65
C PHE A 99 1.83 7.48 -4.84
N TYR A 100 3.00 6.87 -4.78
CA TYR A 100 3.59 6.15 -5.88
C TYR A 100 3.92 4.73 -5.44
N LEU A 101 3.56 3.76 -6.28
CA LEU A 101 3.77 2.34 -6.07
C LEU A 101 4.86 1.82 -7.01
N ILE A 102 5.63 0.84 -6.56
CA ILE A 102 6.52 0.04 -7.40
C ILE A 102 5.87 -1.31 -7.62
N ARG A 103 5.59 -1.64 -8.89
CA ARG A 103 5.07 -2.94 -9.29
C ARG A 103 6.12 -3.71 -10.09
N VAL A 104 6.42 -4.93 -9.64
CA VAL A 104 7.18 -5.93 -10.39
C VAL A 104 6.24 -6.64 -11.35
N LEU A 105 6.66 -6.76 -12.62
CA LEU A 105 5.83 -7.29 -13.70
C LEU A 105 5.87 -8.82 -13.81
N ARG A 106 6.90 -9.45 -13.25
CA ARG A 106 7.05 -10.90 -13.23
C ARG A 106 7.06 -11.41 -11.80
N SER A 107 6.21 -12.40 -11.52
CA SER A 107 6.03 -12.95 -10.18
C SER A 107 7.29 -13.59 -9.60
N ASP A 108 8.13 -14.19 -10.44
CA ASP A 108 9.37 -14.84 -10.04
C ASP A 108 10.45 -13.87 -9.53
N ALA A 109 10.34 -12.58 -9.85
CA ALA A 109 11.28 -11.56 -9.42
C ALA A 109 10.80 -10.74 -8.19
N ILE A 110 9.62 -11.04 -7.65
CA ILE A 110 9.03 -10.29 -6.53
C ILE A 110 9.91 -10.38 -5.28
N GLU A 111 10.26 -11.59 -4.84
CA GLU A 111 11.09 -11.77 -3.63
C GLU A 111 12.47 -11.14 -3.80
N THR A 112 13.11 -11.28 -4.96
CA THR A 112 14.39 -10.64 -5.24
C THR A 112 14.29 -9.11 -5.18
N ALA A 113 13.21 -8.52 -5.68
CA ALA A 113 12.98 -7.08 -5.58
C ALA A 113 12.78 -6.64 -4.12
N ILE A 114 11.96 -7.37 -3.36
CA ILE A 114 11.71 -7.10 -1.93
C ILE A 114 13.02 -7.19 -1.15
N ASP A 115 13.79 -8.25 -1.36
CA ASP A 115 15.08 -8.46 -0.70
C ASP A 115 16.04 -7.33 -1.03
N PHE A 116 16.17 -6.96 -2.30
CA PHE A 116 17.03 -5.87 -2.71
C PHE A 116 16.60 -4.52 -2.11
N ILE A 117 15.31 -4.24 -2.01
CA ILE A 117 14.82 -2.95 -1.51
C ILE A 117 15.07 -2.80 0.00
N TRP A 118 14.77 -3.83 0.81
CA TRP A 118 14.77 -3.65 2.27
C TRP A 118 15.33 -4.79 3.12
N ARG A 119 15.39 -6.05 2.66
CA ARG A 119 15.85 -7.17 3.52
C ARG A 119 17.35 -7.48 3.41
N SER A 120 17.96 -7.28 2.25
CA SER A 120 19.33 -7.66 1.96
C SER A 120 20.34 -6.60 2.40
N ASP A 121 21.42 -7.03 3.07
CA ASP A 121 22.52 -6.15 3.46
C ASP A 121 23.34 -5.60 2.29
N THR A 122 23.31 -6.27 1.14
CA THR A 122 23.92 -5.80 -0.12
C THR A 122 22.96 -4.96 -0.96
N GLY A 123 21.72 -4.80 -0.49
CA GLY A 123 20.65 -4.05 -1.16
C GLY A 123 20.60 -2.58 -0.74
N MET A 124 19.43 -1.98 -0.89
CA MET A 124 19.18 -0.58 -0.52
C MET A 124 18.92 -0.38 0.97
N ARG A 125 18.43 -1.42 1.67
CA ARG A 125 18.10 -1.40 3.12
C ARG A 125 17.16 -0.25 3.49
N LEU A 126 16.18 0.01 2.64
CA LEU A 126 15.22 1.09 2.85
C LEU A 126 14.20 0.70 3.92
N GLN A 127 13.80 1.69 4.72
CA GLN A 127 12.63 1.62 5.59
C GLN A 127 11.44 2.28 4.89
N PRO A 128 10.21 1.74 5.02
CA PRO A 128 9.04 2.33 4.39
C PRO A 128 8.73 3.76 4.87
N ASP A 129 8.12 4.57 4.02
CA ASP A 129 7.83 5.99 4.31
C ASP A 129 6.95 6.20 5.55
N TRP A 130 6.06 5.25 5.87
CA TRP A 130 5.18 5.33 7.03
C TRP A 130 5.87 5.06 8.38
N TYR A 131 7.17 4.76 8.39
CA TYR A 131 8.00 4.78 9.60
C TYR A 131 8.45 6.20 9.97
N TYR A 132 8.25 7.17 9.07
CA TYR A 132 8.64 8.56 9.27
C TYR A 132 7.42 9.45 9.50
N PRO A 133 7.56 10.56 10.25
CA PRO A 133 6.50 11.54 10.38
C PRO A 133 6.08 12.08 9.01
N ARG A 134 4.80 12.44 8.87
CA ARG A 134 4.25 12.98 7.62
C ARG A 134 5.12 14.14 7.12
N GLN A 135 5.42 14.16 5.81
CA GLN A 135 6.27 15.15 5.13
C GLN A 135 7.77 15.11 5.49
N SER A 136 8.20 14.21 6.38
CA SER A 136 9.62 14.00 6.64
C SER A 136 10.25 13.23 5.48
N ARG A 137 11.51 13.55 5.16
CA ARG A 137 12.28 12.76 4.18
C ARG A 137 12.56 11.38 4.75
N ASN A 138 12.47 10.37 3.89
CA ASN A 138 12.89 9.01 4.21
C ASN A 138 14.41 8.99 4.48
N SER A 139 14.80 8.90 5.75
CA SER A 139 16.22 9.02 6.12
C SER A 139 17.04 7.80 5.69
N SER A 140 16.46 6.61 5.61
CA SER A 140 17.13 5.43 5.06
C SER A 140 17.48 5.61 3.58
N PHE A 141 16.56 6.20 2.80
CA PHE A 141 16.81 6.53 1.40
C PHE A 141 17.90 7.60 1.25
N GLN A 142 17.87 8.66 2.07
CA GLN A 142 18.91 9.70 2.02
C GLN A 142 20.29 9.12 2.32
N LYS A 143 20.41 8.25 3.32
CA LYS A 143 21.68 7.56 3.64
C LYS A 143 22.17 6.70 2.48
N TRP A 144 21.28 5.97 1.83
CA TRP A 144 21.64 5.13 0.69
C TRP A 144 22.16 5.94 -0.50
N VAL A 145 21.49 7.06 -0.83
CA VAL A 145 21.92 7.95 -1.93
C VAL A 145 23.28 8.58 -1.62
N GLN A 146 23.56 8.93 -0.36
CA GLN A 146 24.83 9.54 0.05
C GLN A 146 26.00 8.55 0.15
N ALA A 147 25.73 7.25 0.23
CA ALA A 147 26.75 6.20 0.32
C ALA A 147 27.31 5.76 -1.04
N ARG A 148 26.84 6.37 -2.14
CA ARG A 148 27.28 6.15 -3.52
C ARG A 148 27.96 7.39 -4.06
#